data_AF-A0A7J3K8W0-F1
#
_entry.id   AF-A0A7J3K8W0-F1
#
_cell.length_a   1.000
_cell.length_b   1.000
_cell.length_c   1.000
_cell.angle_alpha   90.00
_cell.angle_beta   90.00
_cell.angle_gamma   90.00
#
_symmetry.space_group_name_H-M   'P 1'
#
loop_
_entity.id
_entity.type
_entity.pdbx_description
1 polymer ?
#
loop_
_entity_poly.entity_id
_entity_poly.type
_entity_poly.pdbx_seq_one_letter_code
_entity_poly.pdbx_strand_id
1 'polypeptide(L)'
;SRVKPEMLLSLDDVKAMINAAENERDKALISVLFEAALRPGELLTMKVRSVEFKDNYCLISVCGKTGVKRIPLIASHKLLLDWLMKHPKRHDPDAPLWISLSNNSKNEAMSYYYFRKLIKELAKKAGLRRDVWPYLFRHSCLTALAKVLTESKLELYAGWVHGSKMARRYVHFSARDLEETVLEIHGLKEPRRADGIIRPVECPRCRQMNAPNSTRCEACGYVLDRDLAIKIEEEERRRNEDVIKLLEEAFKRLDRLERIVQSVLSKA
;
A
#
# COMPACT_ATOMS: atom_id res chain seq x y z
N SER A 1 18.42 -16.78 10.30
CA SER A 1 18.20 -15.53 11.04
C SER A 1 16.81 -15.56 11.65
N ARG A 2 16.69 -15.33 12.97
CA ARG A 2 15.40 -15.29 13.68
C ARG A 2 14.90 -13.85 13.59
N VAL A 3 13.93 -13.59 12.71
CA VAL A 3 13.31 -12.26 12.61
C VAL A 3 12.50 -12.01 13.88
N LYS A 4 12.85 -10.96 14.61
CA LYS A 4 12.12 -10.53 15.81
C LYS A 4 10.81 -9.82 15.41
N PRO A 5 9.73 -9.93 16.20
CA PRO A 5 8.46 -9.27 15.91
C PRO A 5 8.57 -7.76 15.67
N GLU A 6 9.41 -7.07 16.45
CA GLU A 6 9.69 -5.63 16.34
C GLU A 6 10.31 -5.20 15.00
N MET A 7 10.89 -6.13 14.24
CA MET A 7 11.44 -5.83 12.92
C MET A 7 10.39 -5.92 11.81
N LEU A 8 9.26 -6.60 12.04
CA LEU A 8 8.24 -6.82 11.02
C LEU A 8 7.67 -5.49 10.51
N LEU A 9 7.33 -5.46 9.24
CA LEU A 9 6.70 -4.31 8.59
C LEU A 9 5.22 -4.25 9.00
N SER A 10 4.81 -3.10 9.53
CA SER A 10 3.39 -2.75 9.67
C SER A 10 2.79 -2.39 8.30
N LEU A 11 1.48 -2.20 8.26
CA LEU A 11 0.80 -1.74 7.05
C LEU A 11 1.23 -0.34 6.65
N ASP A 12 1.44 0.53 7.63
CA ASP A 12 1.83 1.91 7.39
C ASP A 12 3.26 1.99 6.88
N ASP A 13 4.16 1.10 7.36
CA ASP A 13 5.51 0.96 6.79
C ASP A 13 5.43 0.61 5.29
N VAL A 14 4.61 -0.36 4.91
CA VAL A 14 4.47 -0.79 3.51
C VAL A 14 3.83 0.30 2.66
N LYS A 15 2.77 0.96 3.15
CA LYS A 15 2.13 2.09 2.46
C LYS A 15 3.11 3.25 2.28
N ALA A 16 3.88 3.58 3.29
CA ALA A 16 4.91 4.63 3.22
C ALA A 16 5.98 4.28 2.16
N MET A 17 6.41 3.02 2.10
CA MET A 17 7.35 2.57 1.05
C MET A 17 6.75 2.61 -0.36
N ILE A 18 5.46 2.28 -0.53
CA ILE A 18 4.76 2.45 -1.82
C ILE A 18 4.69 3.93 -2.18
N ASN A 19 4.36 4.82 -1.23
CA ASN A 19 4.31 6.26 -1.47
C ASN A 19 5.67 6.88 -1.77
N ALA A 20 6.75 6.32 -1.22
CA ALA A 20 8.12 6.74 -1.48
C ALA A 20 8.63 6.37 -2.89
N ALA A 21 7.94 5.47 -3.60
CA ALA A 21 8.31 5.05 -4.95
C ALA A 21 7.90 6.08 -5.99
N GLU A 22 8.83 6.41 -6.89
CA GLU A 22 8.67 7.50 -7.88
C GLU A 22 7.93 7.05 -9.14
N ASN A 23 7.85 5.75 -9.41
CA ASN A 23 7.26 5.19 -10.62
C ASN A 23 6.32 4.01 -10.30
N GLU A 24 5.42 3.70 -11.23
CA GLU A 24 4.38 2.68 -11.05
C GLU A 24 4.96 1.27 -10.93
N ARG A 25 6.08 0.98 -11.60
CA ARG A 25 6.80 -0.31 -11.47
C ARG A 25 7.16 -0.56 -10.01
N ASP A 26 7.79 0.40 -9.36
CA ASP A 26 8.29 0.25 -7.99
C ASP A 26 7.15 0.20 -6.97
N LYS A 27 6.10 1.00 -7.18
CA LYS A 27 4.85 0.92 -6.39
C LYS A 27 4.23 -0.48 -6.44
N ALA A 28 4.04 -1.00 -7.64
CA ALA A 28 3.50 -2.34 -7.87
C ALA A 28 4.41 -3.43 -7.29
N LEU A 29 5.72 -3.31 -7.51
CA LEU A 29 6.72 -4.28 -7.04
C LEU A 29 6.73 -4.43 -5.53
N ILE A 30 6.68 -3.32 -4.78
CA ILE A 30 6.62 -3.36 -3.30
C ILE A 30 5.29 -3.94 -2.82
N SER A 31 4.17 -3.53 -3.44
CA SER A 31 2.85 -4.04 -3.09
C SER A 31 2.77 -5.56 -3.29
N VAL A 32 3.18 -6.05 -4.47
CA VAL A 32 3.16 -7.49 -4.81
C VAL A 32 4.12 -8.29 -3.92
N LEU A 33 5.33 -7.77 -3.67
CA LEU A 33 6.29 -8.43 -2.78
C LEU A 33 5.71 -8.68 -1.39
N PHE A 34 4.98 -7.70 -0.84
CA PHE A 34 4.32 -7.83 0.44
C PHE A 34 3.11 -8.76 0.38
N GLU A 35 2.13 -8.44 -0.47
CA GLU A 35 0.84 -9.15 -0.52
C GLU A 35 1.06 -10.63 -0.82
N ALA A 36 1.79 -10.95 -1.90
CA ALA A 36 2.03 -12.33 -2.32
C ALA A 36 3.07 -13.07 -1.47
N ALA A 37 3.73 -12.38 -0.52
CA ALA A 37 4.79 -12.92 0.32
C ALA A 37 5.89 -13.67 -0.47
N LEU A 38 6.24 -13.22 -1.68
CA LEU A 38 7.13 -13.97 -2.58
C LEU A 38 8.58 -14.00 -2.10
N ARG A 39 9.29 -15.05 -2.51
CA ARG A 39 10.76 -15.04 -2.45
C ARG A 39 11.29 -14.13 -3.56
N PRO A 40 12.44 -13.47 -3.39
CA PRO A 40 13.00 -12.58 -4.42
C PRO A 40 13.17 -13.24 -5.79
N GLY A 41 13.61 -14.50 -5.83
CA GLY A 41 13.74 -15.24 -7.09
C GLY A 41 12.41 -15.52 -7.78
N GLU A 42 11.34 -15.75 -7.01
CA GLU A 42 9.99 -15.96 -7.56
C GLU A 42 9.44 -14.65 -8.14
N LEU A 43 9.66 -13.53 -7.43
CA LEU A 43 9.23 -12.20 -7.87
C LEU A 43 9.97 -11.78 -9.15
N LEU A 44 11.31 -11.77 -9.13
CA LEU A 44 12.13 -11.22 -10.22
C LEU A 44 12.10 -12.04 -11.51
N THR A 45 11.63 -13.29 -11.45
CA THR A 45 11.46 -14.16 -12.64
C THR A 45 10.06 -14.11 -13.23
N MET A 46 9.15 -13.31 -12.65
CA MET A 46 7.82 -13.10 -13.22
C MET A 46 7.91 -12.51 -14.63
N LYS A 47 7.00 -12.96 -15.48
CA LYS A 47 6.82 -12.45 -16.84
C LYS A 47 5.50 -11.71 -16.94
N VAL A 48 5.28 -10.97 -18.02
CA VAL A 48 3.98 -10.30 -18.26
C VAL A 48 2.82 -11.31 -18.19
N ARG A 49 2.98 -12.51 -18.76
CA ARG A 49 1.98 -13.59 -18.68
C ARG A 49 1.73 -14.15 -17.28
N SER A 50 2.58 -13.83 -16.31
CA SER A 50 2.41 -14.31 -14.93
C SER A 50 1.18 -13.69 -14.27
N VAL A 51 0.56 -12.66 -14.86
CA VAL A 51 -0.56 -11.92 -14.26
C VAL A 51 -1.82 -12.11 -15.09
N GLU A 52 -2.89 -12.59 -14.46
CA GLU A 52 -4.23 -12.71 -15.04
C GLU A 52 -5.18 -11.77 -14.32
N PHE A 53 -5.64 -10.70 -14.97
CA PHE A 53 -6.58 -9.75 -14.39
C PHE A 53 -8.02 -10.27 -14.40
N LYS A 54 -8.73 -9.98 -13.31
CA LYS A 54 -10.17 -10.14 -13.11
C LYS A 54 -10.75 -8.77 -12.72
N ASP A 55 -12.06 -8.69 -12.52
CA ASP A 55 -12.75 -7.40 -12.31
C ASP A 55 -12.19 -6.59 -11.13
N ASN A 56 -11.93 -7.24 -9.99
CA ASN A 56 -11.53 -6.56 -8.74
C ASN A 56 -10.26 -7.13 -8.10
N TYR A 57 -9.58 -8.04 -8.79
CA TYR A 57 -8.36 -8.70 -8.30
C TYR A 57 -7.56 -9.24 -9.49
N CYS A 58 -6.33 -9.70 -9.26
CA CYS A 58 -5.59 -10.48 -10.26
C CYS A 58 -5.07 -11.78 -9.67
N LEU A 59 -4.84 -12.78 -10.52
CA LEU A 59 -4.16 -14.01 -10.15
C LEU A 59 -2.73 -13.93 -10.67
N ILE A 60 -1.76 -14.12 -9.78
CA ILE A 60 -0.37 -14.29 -10.20
C ILE A 60 0.00 -15.78 -10.23
N SER A 61 0.78 -16.17 -11.24
CA SER A 61 1.37 -17.50 -11.37
C SER A 61 2.88 -17.41 -11.32
N VAL A 62 3.49 -17.98 -10.27
CA VAL A 62 4.94 -17.95 -10.05
C VAL A 62 5.50 -19.35 -9.87
N CYS A 63 6.70 -19.60 -10.39
CA CYS A 63 7.38 -20.87 -10.22
C CYS A 63 8.39 -20.77 -9.07
N GLY A 64 8.26 -21.63 -8.07
CA GLY A 64 9.21 -21.77 -6.97
C GLY A 64 9.80 -23.18 -6.91
N LYS A 65 10.62 -23.42 -5.87
CA LYS A 65 11.23 -24.75 -5.64
C LYS A 65 10.21 -25.88 -5.45
N THR A 66 9.00 -25.54 -4.99
CA THR A 66 7.91 -26.50 -4.69
C THR A 66 6.89 -26.57 -5.81
N GLY A 67 7.19 -26.03 -7.00
CA GLY A 67 6.29 -25.98 -8.15
C GLY A 67 5.63 -24.61 -8.35
N VAL A 68 4.57 -24.61 -9.15
CA VAL A 68 3.81 -23.40 -9.52
C VAL A 68 2.86 -23.02 -8.39
N LYS A 69 2.86 -21.75 -8.01
CA LYS A 69 1.91 -21.17 -7.06
C LYS A 69 1.00 -20.21 -7.81
N ARG A 70 -0.30 -20.32 -7.56
CA ARG A 70 -1.31 -19.35 -7.98
C ARG A 70 -1.78 -18.56 -6.76
N ILE A 71 -1.54 -17.26 -6.73
CA ILE A 71 -1.87 -16.40 -5.58
C ILE A 71 -2.79 -15.28 -6.05
N PRO A 72 -3.98 -15.10 -5.44
CA PRO A 72 -4.82 -13.94 -5.71
C PRO A 72 -4.25 -12.69 -5.04
N LEU A 73 -4.23 -11.58 -5.77
CA LEU A 73 -3.85 -10.26 -5.29
C LEU A 73 -5.02 -9.30 -5.45
N ILE A 74 -5.47 -8.76 -4.33
CA ILE A 74 -6.60 -7.84 -4.25
C ILE A 74 -6.06 -6.42 -4.05
N ALA A 75 -5.12 -6.22 -3.13
CA ALA A 75 -4.57 -4.91 -2.81
C ALA A 75 -3.58 -4.40 -3.86
N SER A 76 -2.79 -5.28 -4.47
CA SER A 76 -1.86 -4.95 -5.55
C SER A 76 -2.53 -4.83 -6.91
N HIS A 77 -3.79 -5.23 -7.05
CA HIS A 77 -4.48 -5.30 -8.34
C HIS A 77 -4.35 -4.00 -9.15
N LYS A 78 -4.75 -2.87 -8.54
CA LYS A 78 -4.74 -1.57 -9.21
C LYS A 78 -3.33 -1.08 -9.55
N LEU A 79 -2.41 -1.19 -8.59
CA LEU A 79 -1.01 -0.80 -8.79
C LEU A 79 -0.34 -1.60 -9.92
N LEU A 80 -0.64 -2.91 -9.99
CA LEU A 80 -0.11 -3.79 -11.01
C LEU A 80 -0.73 -3.50 -12.40
N LEU A 81 -2.02 -3.15 -12.44
CA LEU A 81 -2.69 -2.70 -13.66
C LEU A 81 -2.04 -1.41 -14.19
N ASP A 82 -1.84 -0.41 -13.32
CA ASP A 82 -1.21 0.86 -13.68
C ASP A 82 0.20 0.67 -14.23
N TRP A 83 0.97 -0.24 -13.61
CA TRP A 83 2.29 -0.61 -14.12
C TRP A 83 2.22 -1.27 -15.50
N LEU A 84 1.38 -2.30 -15.66
CA LEU A 84 1.29 -3.02 -16.93
C LEU A 84 0.78 -2.16 -18.08
N MET A 85 -0.07 -1.17 -17.81
CA MET A 85 -0.49 -0.19 -18.81
C MET A 85 0.67 0.66 -19.34
N LYS A 86 1.66 0.96 -18.49
CA LYS A 86 2.88 1.72 -18.85
C LYS A 86 4.07 0.84 -19.24
N HIS A 87 3.94 -0.49 -19.12
CA HIS A 87 5.03 -1.41 -19.37
C HIS A 87 5.42 -1.39 -20.86
N PRO A 88 6.70 -1.12 -21.21
CA PRO A 88 7.13 -0.92 -22.59
C PRO A 88 6.99 -2.17 -23.47
N LYS A 89 6.99 -3.36 -22.86
CA LYS A 89 6.80 -4.65 -23.53
C LYS A 89 5.49 -5.34 -23.11
N ARG A 90 4.43 -4.59 -22.77
CA ARG A 90 3.17 -5.16 -22.23
C ARG A 90 2.47 -6.18 -23.15
N HIS A 91 2.77 -6.15 -24.45
CA HIS A 91 2.21 -7.08 -25.43
C HIS A 91 3.09 -8.33 -25.65
N ASP A 92 4.28 -8.37 -25.06
CA ASP A 92 5.15 -9.54 -25.09
C ASP A 92 4.92 -10.37 -23.80
N PRO A 93 4.22 -11.52 -23.89
CA PRO A 93 3.92 -12.35 -22.71
C PRO A 93 5.19 -12.93 -22.06
N ASP A 94 6.30 -13.04 -22.80
CA ASP A 94 7.56 -13.60 -22.35
C ASP A 94 8.51 -12.57 -21.73
N ALA A 95 8.21 -11.28 -21.90
CA ALA A 95 8.99 -10.20 -21.32
C ALA A 95 9.00 -10.27 -19.78
N PRO A 96 10.14 -9.93 -19.13
CA PRO A 96 10.18 -9.79 -17.68
C PRO A 96 9.15 -8.76 -17.21
N LEU A 97 8.38 -9.09 -16.17
CA LEU A 97 7.40 -8.16 -15.60
C LEU A 97 8.08 -6.99 -14.89
N TRP A 98 9.23 -7.27 -14.26
CA TRP A 98 10.02 -6.30 -13.51
C TRP A 98 11.28 -5.96 -14.30
N ILE A 99 11.19 -4.90 -15.09
CA ILE A 99 12.30 -4.46 -15.93
C ILE A 99 13.18 -3.43 -15.23
N SER A 100 14.45 -3.37 -15.63
CA SER A 100 15.35 -2.27 -15.30
C SER A 100 14.99 -1.00 -16.07
N LEU A 101 15.05 0.13 -15.36
CA LEU A 101 14.86 1.47 -15.91
C LEU A 101 16.20 2.21 -16.12
N SER A 102 17.32 1.55 -15.83
CA SER A 102 18.65 2.10 -16.07
C SER A 102 18.95 2.17 -17.57
N ASN A 103 19.68 3.19 -18.02
CA ASN A 103 20.07 3.34 -19.42
C ASN A 103 20.88 2.15 -19.94
N ASN A 104 21.71 1.53 -19.08
CA ASN A 104 22.63 0.46 -19.47
C ASN A 104 21.96 -0.93 -19.57
N SER A 105 20.74 -1.09 -19.08
CA SER A 105 19.99 -2.37 -19.09
C SER A 105 18.50 -2.14 -19.28
N LYS A 106 18.15 -1.10 -20.05
CA LYS A 106 16.77 -0.64 -20.20
C LYS A 106 15.90 -1.75 -20.77
N ASN A 107 14.77 -2.02 -20.14
CA ASN A 107 13.82 -3.08 -20.54
C ASN A 107 14.33 -4.52 -20.42
N GLU A 108 15.48 -4.72 -19.78
CA GLU A 108 15.97 -6.05 -19.37
C GLU A 108 15.44 -6.41 -17.97
N ALA A 109 15.57 -7.67 -17.57
CA ALA A 109 15.15 -8.11 -16.24
C ALA A 109 15.89 -7.35 -15.13
N MET A 110 15.14 -6.94 -14.11
CA MET A 110 15.72 -6.30 -12.92
C MET A 110 16.66 -7.26 -12.19
N SER A 111 17.89 -6.82 -11.93
CA SER A 111 18.86 -7.62 -11.18
C SER A 111 18.53 -7.65 -9.68
N TYR A 112 18.89 -8.75 -9.02
CA TYR A 112 18.71 -8.89 -7.56
C TYR A 112 19.47 -7.82 -6.76
N TYR A 113 20.64 -7.40 -7.26
CA TYR A 113 21.42 -6.32 -6.65
C TYR A 113 20.63 -5.01 -6.65
N TYR A 114 20.11 -4.60 -7.81
CA TYR A 114 19.31 -3.37 -7.92
C TYR A 114 18.03 -3.47 -7.08
N PHE A 115 17.34 -4.62 -7.10
CA PHE A 115 16.16 -4.85 -6.28
C PHE A 115 16.42 -4.67 -4.77
N ARG A 116 17.53 -5.19 -4.24
CA ARG A 116 17.91 -4.93 -2.84
C ARG A 116 18.19 -3.45 -2.58
N LYS A 117 18.90 -2.79 -3.50
CA LYS A 117 19.23 -1.36 -3.39
C LYS A 117 17.95 -0.53 -3.36
N LEU A 118 17.03 -0.78 -4.28
CA LEU A 118 15.71 -0.15 -4.35
C LEU A 118 14.96 -0.28 -3.02
N ILE A 119 14.88 -1.49 -2.44
CA ILE A 119 14.20 -1.70 -1.16
C ILE A 119 14.81 -0.85 -0.04
N LYS A 120 16.14 -0.78 0.05
CA LYS A 120 16.82 0.04 1.07
C LYS A 120 16.56 1.52 0.86
N GLU A 121 16.61 1.99 -0.39
CA GLU A 121 16.34 3.39 -0.74
C GLU A 121 14.90 3.78 -0.40
N LEU A 122 13.92 2.95 -0.77
CA LEU A 122 12.51 3.19 -0.46
C LEU A 122 12.25 3.17 1.05
N ALA A 123 12.88 2.26 1.80
CA ALA A 123 12.74 2.21 3.25
C ALA A 123 13.28 3.49 3.90
N LYS A 124 14.45 3.97 3.44
CA LYS A 124 15.02 5.24 3.89
C LYS A 124 14.13 6.43 3.56
N LYS A 125 13.62 6.51 2.33
CA LYS A 125 12.69 7.59 1.89
C LYS A 125 11.38 7.57 2.68
N ALA A 126 10.89 6.39 3.04
CA ALA A 126 9.72 6.21 3.88
C ALA A 126 9.98 6.48 5.39
N GLY A 127 11.21 6.85 5.77
CA GLY A 127 11.55 7.20 7.15
C GLY A 127 11.76 6.01 8.09
N LEU A 128 11.89 4.78 7.57
CA LEU A 128 12.12 3.60 8.39
C LEU A 128 13.55 3.60 8.92
N ARG A 129 13.69 3.58 10.25
CA ARG A 129 15.01 3.56 10.93
C ARG A 129 15.68 2.19 10.93
N ARG A 130 14.91 1.12 10.67
CA ARG A 130 15.39 -0.27 10.68
C ARG A 130 15.82 -0.73 9.29
N ASP A 131 16.77 -1.67 9.21
CA ASP A 131 17.17 -2.24 7.92
C ASP A 131 16.03 -3.09 7.36
N VAL A 132 15.65 -2.79 6.12
CA VAL A 132 14.61 -3.52 5.39
C VAL A 132 15.26 -4.29 4.27
N TRP A 133 14.94 -5.59 4.18
CA TRP A 133 15.43 -6.47 3.14
C TRP A 133 14.27 -7.29 2.56
N PRO A 134 14.40 -7.87 1.36
CA PRO A 134 13.28 -8.49 0.65
C PRO A 134 12.49 -9.54 1.43
N TYR A 135 13.18 -10.41 2.19
CA TYR A 135 12.51 -11.45 2.95
C TYR A 135 11.71 -10.92 4.14
N LEU A 136 11.95 -9.69 4.61
CA LEU A 136 11.21 -9.09 5.71
C LEU A 136 9.73 -8.86 5.35
N PHE A 137 9.45 -8.47 4.10
CA PHE A 137 8.09 -8.38 3.57
C PHE A 137 7.34 -9.71 3.69
N ARG A 138 8.00 -10.78 3.21
CA ARG A 138 7.47 -12.14 3.33
C ARG A 138 7.26 -12.56 4.78
N HIS A 139 8.21 -12.28 5.67
CA HIS A 139 8.03 -12.60 7.10
C HIS A 139 6.83 -11.86 7.70
N SER A 140 6.66 -10.59 7.36
CA SER A 140 5.58 -9.74 7.89
C SER A 140 4.22 -10.23 7.41
N CYS A 141 4.06 -10.44 6.10
CA CYS A 141 2.82 -10.97 5.52
C CYS A 141 2.47 -12.37 6.05
N LEU A 142 3.42 -13.31 6.09
CA LEU A 142 3.16 -14.66 6.62
C LEU A 142 2.84 -14.67 8.11
N THR A 143 3.38 -13.74 8.90
CA THR A 143 3.02 -13.59 10.32
C THR A 143 1.59 -13.10 10.48
N ALA A 144 1.15 -12.15 9.65
CA ALA A 144 -0.24 -11.69 9.64
C ALA A 144 -1.21 -12.81 9.19
N LEU A 145 -0.86 -13.53 8.12
CA LEU A 145 -1.68 -14.61 7.59
C LEU A 145 -1.77 -15.83 8.52
N ALA A 146 -0.72 -16.13 9.29
CA ALA A 146 -0.75 -17.25 10.24
C ALA A 146 -1.81 -17.11 11.36
N LYS A 147 -2.34 -15.90 11.58
CA LYS A 147 -3.42 -15.65 12.54
C LYS A 147 -4.81 -16.04 12.02
N VAL A 148 -4.96 -16.19 10.70
CA VAL A 148 -6.27 -16.45 10.06
C VAL A 148 -6.28 -17.68 9.16
N LEU A 149 -5.13 -18.06 8.61
CA LEU A 149 -5.01 -19.25 7.79
C LEU A 149 -4.67 -20.45 8.66
N THR A 150 -5.30 -21.58 8.34
CA THR A 150 -4.84 -22.88 8.84
C THR A 150 -3.41 -23.15 8.36
N GLU A 151 -2.67 -24.00 9.08
CA GLU A 151 -1.28 -24.33 8.74
C GLU A 151 -1.14 -24.80 7.28
N SER A 152 -1.99 -25.71 6.81
CA SER A 152 -1.97 -26.20 5.42
C SER A 152 -2.23 -25.10 4.38
N LYS A 153 -3.16 -24.17 4.66
CA LYS A 153 -3.44 -23.03 3.77
C LYS A 153 -2.26 -22.04 3.75
N LEU A 154 -1.64 -21.80 4.91
CA LEU A 154 -0.44 -20.97 5.02
C LEU A 154 0.74 -21.60 4.27
N GLU A 155 0.96 -22.90 4.38
CA GLU A 155 2.00 -23.63 3.66
C GLU A 155 1.80 -23.54 2.14
N LEU A 156 0.56 -23.72 1.67
CA LEU A 156 0.20 -23.56 0.26
C LEU A 156 0.50 -22.13 -0.23
N TYR A 157 0.06 -21.12 0.52
CA TYR A 157 0.31 -19.71 0.21
C TYR A 157 1.80 -19.39 0.17
N ALA A 158 2.55 -19.88 1.16
CA ALA A 158 3.98 -19.67 1.29
C ALA A 158 4.79 -20.42 0.23
N GLY A 159 4.26 -21.50 -0.36
CA GLY A 159 5.03 -22.45 -1.16
C GLY A 159 6.01 -23.21 -0.28
N TRP A 160 5.47 -23.90 0.72
CA TRP A 160 6.18 -24.87 1.55
C TRP A 160 5.64 -26.27 1.28
N VAL A 161 6.48 -27.27 1.51
CA VAL A 161 6.03 -28.66 1.54
C VAL A 161 5.16 -28.85 2.77
N HIS A 162 4.02 -29.51 2.60
CA HIS A 162 3.10 -29.76 3.69
C HIS A 162 3.77 -30.54 4.84
N GLY A 163 3.54 -30.11 6.08
CA GLY A 163 4.14 -30.72 7.28
C GLY A 163 5.59 -30.30 7.54
N SER A 164 6.12 -29.34 6.77
CA SER A 164 7.48 -28.83 6.99
C SER A 164 7.56 -28.00 8.28
N LYS A 165 8.76 -27.92 8.88
CA LYS A 165 8.98 -27.08 10.08
C LYS A 165 8.86 -25.56 9.81
N MET A 166 8.58 -25.14 8.57
CA MET A 166 8.59 -23.72 8.19
C MET A 166 7.39 -22.95 8.76
N ALA A 167 6.20 -23.56 8.79
CA ALA A 167 4.99 -22.91 9.29
C ALA A 167 5.04 -22.66 10.80
N ARG A 168 5.67 -23.56 11.55
CA ARG A 168 5.91 -23.43 13.02
C ARG A 168 6.64 -22.16 13.45
N ARG A 169 7.29 -21.45 12.51
CA ARG A 169 7.90 -20.14 12.80
C ARG A 169 6.85 -19.03 13.02
N TYR A 170 5.66 -19.20 12.47
CA TYR A 170 4.61 -18.17 12.43
C TYR A 170 3.36 -18.59 13.19
N VAL A 171 3.09 -19.90 13.23
CA VAL A 171 1.97 -20.46 13.97
C VAL A 171 2.36 -20.56 15.44
N HIS A 172 1.73 -19.73 16.26
CA HIS A 172 1.80 -19.78 17.72
C HIS A 172 0.37 -20.04 18.21
N PHE A 173 0.14 -21.21 18.81
CA PHE A 173 -1.18 -21.58 19.31
C PHE A 173 -1.23 -21.31 20.82
N SER A 174 -2.15 -20.46 21.27
CA SER A 174 -2.42 -20.24 22.70
C SER A 174 -3.80 -20.79 23.10
N ALA A 175 -4.02 -21.02 24.39
CA ALA A 175 -5.34 -21.42 24.90
C ALA A 175 -6.43 -20.38 24.57
N ARG A 176 -6.05 -19.09 24.56
CA ARG A 176 -6.93 -17.99 24.13
C ARG A 176 -7.32 -18.10 22.66
N ASP A 177 -6.40 -18.52 21.79
CA ASP A 177 -6.72 -18.70 20.36
C ASP A 177 -7.75 -19.81 20.13
N LEU A 178 -7.73 -20.85 20.97
CA LEU A 178 -8.72 -21.92 20.93
C LEU A 178 -10.10 -21.40 21.36
N GLU A 179 -10.16 -20.68 22.49
CA GLU A 179 -11.41 -20.09 23.00
C GLU A 179 -12.04 -19.17 21.95
N GLU A 180 -11.25 -18.25 21.37
CA GLU A 180 -11.74 -17.35 20.32
C GLU A 180 -12.27 -18.12 19.10
N THR A 181 -11.60 -19.18 18.67
CA THR A 181 -12.05 -20.02 17.56
C THR A 181 -13.38 -20.73 17.88
N VAL A 182 -13.54 -21.25 19.09
CA VAL A 182 -14.78 -21.91 19.52
C VAL A 182 -15.93 -20.90 19.56
N LEU A 183 -15.70 -19.70 20.08
CA LEU A 183 -16.70 -18.61 20.07
C LEU A 183 -17.11 -18.22 18.65
N GLU A 184 -16.16 -18.15 17.70
CA GLU A 184 -16.43 -17.90 16.27
C GLU A 184 -17.31 -18.99 15.66
N ILE A 185 -17.01 -20.27 15.92
CA ILE A 185 -17.80 -21.41 15.43
C ILE A 185 -19.25 -21.36 15.92
N HIS A 186 -19.47 -20.90 17.16
CA HIS A 186 -20.80 -20.75 17.75
C HIS A 186 -21.47 -19.40 17.42
N GLY A 187 -20.86 -18.55 16.59
CA GLY A 187 -21.42 -17.25 16.21
C GLY A 187 -21.46 -16.22 17.34
N LEU A 188 -20.74 -16.48 18.43
CA LEU A 188 -20.62 -15.55 19.57
C LEU A 188 -19.53 -14.50 19.34
N LYS A 189 -18.70 -14.67 18.31
CA LYS A 189 -17.66 -13.73 17.91
C LYS A 189 -17.54 -13.68 16.38
N GLU A 190 -17.27 -12.48 15.85
CA GLU A 190 -16.95 -12.30 14.44
C GLU A 190 -15.64 -13.03 14.06
N PRO A 191 -15.55 -13.64 12.86
CA PRO A 191 -14.35 -14.32 12.41
C PRO A 191 -13.12 -13.42 12.44
N ARG A 192 -11.98 -13.98 12.85
CA ARG A 192 -10.71 -13.25 12.85
C ARG A 192 -10.39 -12.70 11.47
N ARG A 193 -10.25 -11.37 11.40
CA ARG A 193 -9.69 -10.67 10.23
C ARG A 193 -8.18 -10.61 10.38
N ALA A 194 -7.46 -10.79 9.28
CA ALA A 194 -6.00 -10.73 9.33
C ALA A 194 -5.58 -9.27 9.51
N ASP A 195 -5.23 -8.89 10.72
CA ASP A 195 -4.57 -7.61 10.97
C ASP A 195 -3.15 -7.69 10.43
N GLY A 196 -2.71 -6.66 9.71
CA GLY A 196 -1.38 -6.64 9.09
C GLY A 196 -1.32 -7.18 7.66
N ILE A 197 -2.45 -7.41 6.98
CA ILE A 197 -2.48 -7.57 5.51
C ILE A 197 -2.91 -6.26 4.84
N ILE A 198 -2.30 -5.97 3.70
CA ILE A 198 -2.62 -4.79 2.91
C ILE A 198 -3.98 -5.00 2.23
N ARG A 199 -4.83 -3.96 2.19
CA ARG A 199 -6.19 -4.04 1.65
C ARG A 199 -6.45 -2.83 0.75
N PRO A 200 -7.25 -2.98 -0.33
CA PRO A 200 -7.72 -1.83 -1.08
C PRO A 200 -8.64 -0.95 -0.21
N VAL A 201 -8.80 0.30 -0.60
CA VAL A 201 -9.64 1.28 0.11
C VAL A 201 -10.89 1.57 -0.72
N GLU A 202 -12.05 1.20 -0.19
CA GLU A 202 -13.33 1.55 -0.80
C GLU A 202 -13.66 3.03 -0.56
N CYS A 203 -14.02 3.76 -1.61
CA CYS A 203 -14.43 5.16 -1.48
C CYS A 203 -15.82 5.25 -0.83
N PRO A 204 -16.01 5.97 0.29
CA PRO A 204 -17.32 6.09 0.94
C PRO A 204 -18.32 6.90 0.11
N ARG A 205 -17.85 7.67 -0.87
CA ARG A 205 -18.70 8.51 -1.75
C ARG A 205 -19.21 7.74 -2.96
N CYS A 206 -18.32 7.08 -3.71
CA CYS A 206 -18.67 6.44 -5.00
C CYS A 206 -18.45 4.93 -5.04
N ARG A 207 -18.00 4.31 -3.94
CA ARG A 207 -17.69 2.86 -3.82
C ARG A 207 -16.58 2.32 -4.73
N GLN A 208 -15.85 3.19 -5.42
CA GLN A 208 -14.65 2.79 -6.17
C GLN A 208 -13.63 2.13 -5.24
N MET A 209 -13.09 0.99 -5.65
CA MET A 209 -11.97 0.33 -4.95
C MET A 209 -10.66 0.99 -5.38
N ASN A 210 -9.93 1.57 -4.44
CA ASN A 210 -8.70 2.30 -4.68
C ASN A 210 -7.50 1.51 -4.15
N ALA A 211 -6.31 1.88 -4.62
CA ALA A 211 -5.07 1.33 -4.11
C ALA A 211 -4.94 1.58 -2.58
N PRO A 212 -4.25 0.70 -1.85
CA PRO A 212 -4.11 0.80 -0.39
C PRO A 212 -3.50 2.10 0.13
N ASN A 213 -2.72 2.77 -0.73
CA ASN A 213 -1.99 4.00 -0.44
C ASN A 213 -2.64 5.24 -1.08
N SER A 214 -3.84 5.11 -1.67
CA SER A 214 -4.54 6.22 -2.30
C SER A 214 -4.99 7.26 -1.26
N THR A 215 -4.52 8.49 -1.43
CA THR A 215 -4.96 9.62 -0.60
C THR A 215 -6.27 10.24 -1.07
N ARG A 216 -6.59 10.07 -2.36
CA ARG A 216 -7.85 10.48 -2.99
C ARG A 216 -8.41 9.35 -3.83
N CYS A 217 -9.72 9.37 -3.99
CA CYS A 217 -10.41 8.46 -4.89
C CYS A 217 -10.10 8.83 -6.34
N GLU A 218 -9.69 7.85 -7.14
CA GLU A 218 -9.36 8.04 -8.55
C GLU A 218 -10.59 8.34 -9.43
N ALA A 219 -11.77 7.92 -9.00
CA ALA A 219 -13.01 8.10 -9.77
C ALA A 219 -13.70 9.43 -9.47
N CYS A 220 -13.78 9.85 -8.20
CA CYS A 220 -14.56 11.03 -7.79
C CYS A 220 -13.76 12.12 -7.06
N GLY A 221 -12.45 11.93 -6.85
CA GLY A 221 -11.57 12.89 -6.18
C GLY A 221 -11.75 13.03 -4.67
N TYR A 222 -12.66 12.27 -4.04
CA TYR A 222 -12.90 12.30 -2.59
C TYR A 222 -11.63 11.99 -1.80
N VAL A 223 -11.37 12.74 -0.72
CA VAL A 223 -10.19 12.52 0.14
C VAL A 223 -10.39 11.26 0.99
N LEU A 224 -9.57 10.25 0.75
CA LEU A 224 -9.61 8.96 1.46
C LEU A 224 -8.72 8.94 2.70
N ASP A 225 -7.64 9.72 2.68
CA ASP A 225 -6.69 9.79 3.77
C ASP A 225 -7.15 10.78 4.85
N ARG A 226 -7.30 10.29 6.08
CA ARG A 226 -7.82 11.08 7.20
C ARG A 226 -6.89 12.23 7.57
N ASP A 227 -5.59 12.00 7.59
CA ASP A 227 -4.62 13.04 7.96
C ASP A 227 -4.56 14.14 6.91
N LEU A 228 -4.67 13.79 5.63
CA LEU A 228 -4.82 14.75 4.55
C LEU A 228 -6.13 15.53 4.66
N ALA A 229 -7.24 14.88 5.02
CA ALA A 229 -8.52 15.57 5.23
C ALA A 229 -8.40 16.61 6.34
N ILE A 230 -7.77 16.25 7.46
CA ILE A 230 -7.51 17.18 8.58
C ILE A 230 -6.64 18.35 8.11
N LYS A 231 -5.56 18.09 7.38
CA LYS A 231 -4.67 19.16 6.86
C LYS A 231 -5.39 20.13 5.92
N ILE A 232 -6.23 19.62 5.02
CA ILE A 232 -7.03 20.46 4.12
C ILE A 232 -7.98 21.33 4.94
N GLU A 233 -8.66 20.76 5.94
CA GLU A 233 -9.57 21.51 6.81
C GLU A 233 -8.85 22.59 7.63
N GLU A 234 -7.65 22.28 8.14
CA GLU A 234 -6.79 23.25 8.83
C GLU A 234 -6.32 24.38 7.91
N GLU A 235 -5.93 24.08 6.66
CA GLU A 235 -5.55 25.07 5.67
C GLU A 235 -6.73 25.96 5.26
N GLU A 236 -7.92 25.38 5.04
CA GLU A 236 -9.15 26.12 4.77
C GLU A 236 -9.52 27.04 5.93
N ARG A 237 -9.40 26.56 7.18
CA ARG A 237 -9.64 27.38 8.36
C ARG A 237 -8.70 28.57 8.43
N ARG A 238 -7.38 28.36 8.24
CA ARG A 238 -6.40 29.46 8.21
C ARG A 238 -6.72 30.47 7.11
N ARG A 239 -7.04 29.99 5.91
CA ARG A 239 -7.40 30.85 4.78
C ARG A 239 -8.65 31.68 5.08
N ASN A 240 -9.66 31.09 5.70
CA ASN A 240 -10.87 31.80 6.10
C ASN A 240 -10.59 32.87 7.15
N GLU A 241 -9.73 32.58 8.14
CA GLU A 241 -9.28 33.57 9.13
C GLU A 241 -8.55 34.75 8.47
N ASP A 242 -7.69 34.49 7.49
CA ASP A 242 -6.98 35.55 6.75
C ASP A 242 -7.94 36.42 5.91
N VAL A 243 -8.95 35.81 5.28
CA VAL A 243 -10.00 36.55 4.55
C VAL A 243 -10.81 37.42 5.50
N ILE A 244 -11.18 36.92 6.69
CA ILE A 244 -11.92 37.68 7.69
C ILE A 244 -11.11 38.92 8.12
N LYS A 245 -9.82 38.77 8.40
CA LYS A 245 -8.93 39.91 8.75
C LYS A 245 -8.89 40.96 7.64
N LEU A 246 -8.75 40.55 6.38
CA LEU A 246 -8.75 41.47 5.24
C LEU A 246 -10.08 42.22 5.11
N LEU A 247 -11.21 41.55 5.34
CA LEU A 247 -12.52 42.19 5.34
C LEU A 247 -12.66 43.22 6.46
N GLU A 248 -12.23 42.89 7.68
CA GLU A 248 -12.22 43.83 8.81
C GLU A 248 -11.38 45.09 8.52
N GLU A 249 -10.22 44.93 7.88
CA GLU A 249 -9.38 46.05 7.46
C GLU A 249 -10.05 46.91 6.38
N ALA A 250 -10.73 46.28 5.41
CA ALA A 250 -11.47 46.97 4.36
C ALA A 250 -12.64 47.77 4.94
N PHE A 251 -13.43 47.18 5.86
CA PHE A 251 -14.51 47.89 6.56
C PHE A 251 -13.98 49.10 7.34
N LYS A 252 -12.86 48.97 8.08
CA LYS A 252 -12.23 50.11 8.77
C LYS A 252 -11.76 51.22 7.84
N ARG A 253 -11.44 50.92 6.57
CA ARG A 253 -11.10 51.92 5.56
C ARG A 253 -12.35 52.60 5.01
N LEU A 254 -13.41 51.83 4.73
CA LEU A 254 -14.71 52.34 4.30
C LEU A 254 -15.32 53.30 5.35
N ASP A 255 -15.36 52.91 6.62
CA ASP A 255 -15.84 53.77 7.71
C ASP A 255 -15.08 55.10 7.78
N ARG A 256 -13.76 55.06 7.58
CA ARG A 256 -12.94 56.28 7.54
C ARG A 256 -13.29 57.16 6.35
N LEU A 257 -13.45 56.58 5.17
CA LEU A 257 -13.87 57.32 3.97
C LEU A 257 -15.26 57.94 4.16
N GLU A 258 -16.20 57.19 4.73
CA GLU A 258 -17.56 57.68 4.97
C GLU A 258 -17.56 58.89 5.92
N ARG A 259 -16.79 58.82 7.02
CA ARG A 259 -16.60 59.96 7.95
C ARG A 259 -15.97 61.16 7.24
N ILE A 260 -14.98 60.94 6.37
CA ILE A 260 -14.35 62.03 5.60
C ILE A 260 -15.38 62.67 4.67
N VAL A 261 -16.14 61.88 3.90
CA VAL A 261 -17.16 62.37 2.97
C VAL A 261 -18.25 63.16 3.72
N GLN A 262 -18.76 62.65 4.83
CA GLN A 262 -19.72 63.38 5.68
C GLN A 262 -19.16 64.72 6.16
N SER A 263 -17.89 64.76 6.58
CA SER A 263 -17.26 65.99 7.03
C SER A 263 -17.11 67.04 5.92
N VAL A 264 -16.85 66.61 4.68
CA VAL A 264 -16.74 67.52 3.51
C VAL A 264 -18.12 68.04 3.12
N LEU A 265 -19.14 67.18 3.08
CA LEU A 265 -20.52 67.56 2.77
C LEU A 265 -21.11 68.52 3.81
N SER A 266 -20.73 68.39 5.09
CA SER A 266 -21.19 69.30 6.15
C SER A 266 -20.56 70.70 6.13
N LYS A 267 -19.48 70.89 5.35
CA LYS A 267 -18.73 72.15 5.22
C LYS A 267 -19.01 72.89 3.91
N ALA A 268 -19.79 72.30 3.01
CA ALA A 268 -20.28 72.88 1.76
C ALA A 268 -21.69 73.45 1.97
#